data_AF-A0A2V8U1V2-F1
#
_entry.id   AF-A0A2V8U1V2-F1
#
_cell.length_a   1.000
_cell.length_b   1.000
_cell.length_c   1.000
_cell.angle_alpha   90.00
_cell.angle_beta   90.00
_cell.angle_gamma   90.00
#
_symmetry.space_group_name_H-M   'P 1'
#
loop_
_entity.id
_entity.type
_entity.pdbx_description
1 polymer ?
#
loop_
_entity_poly.entity_id
_entity_poly.type
_entity_poly.pdbx_seq_one_letter_code
_entity_poly.pdbx_strand_id
1 'polypeptide(L)'
;MRRRPGRTRSRRTGPIAAACLLAAALSDVPAGAQALEGKVTRITLDNGMRFLIARRGTAPVFSANLRFRVGSVDDPGGESGVAHLFEHMAFKGTSTIGTKDAKKEG
;
A
#
# COMPACT_ATOMS: atom_id res chain seq x y z
N MET A 1 -74.77 13.29 17.88
CA MET A 1 -73.98 12.47 18.84
C MET A 1 -73.93 11.05 18.27
N ARG A 2 -72.84 10.40 17.85
CA ARG A 2 -71.38 10.53 17.98
C ARG A 2 -70.75 10.06 16.65
N ARG A 3 -69.82 10.80 16.03
CA ARG A 3 -69.04 10.31 14.87
C ARG A 3 -67.87 9.44 15.40
N ARG A 4 -67.73 8.20 14.92
CA ARG A 4 -66.57 7.33 15.20
C ARG A 4 -65.39 7.77 14.32
N PRO A 5 -64.17 8.01 14.86
CA PRO A 5 -63.01 8.25 14.01
C PRO A 5 -62.47 6.92 13.46
N GLY A 6 -62.27 6.88 12.13
CA GLY A 6 -61.64 5.79 11.41
C GLY A 6 -60.18 5.62 11.82
N ARG A 7 -59.83 4.37 12.11
CA ARG A 7 -58.50 3.85 12.46
C ARG A 7 -57.47 4.22 11.39
N THR A 8 -56.43 4.95 11.78
CA THR A 8 -55.31 5.36 10.94
C THR A 8 -54.52 4.14 10.44
N ARG A 9 -54.40 4.00 9.12
CA ARG A 9 -53.64 2.92 8.47
C ARG A 9 -52.16 3.30 8.51
N SER A 10 -51.44 2.82 9.53
CA SER A 10 -49.98 2.89 9.62
C SER A 10 -49.37 2.27 8.36
N ARG A 11 -48.72 3.11 7.54
CA ARG A 11 -47.93 2.65 6.39
C ARG A 11 -46.69 1.96 6.95
N ARG A 12 -46.69 0.62 6.94
CA ARG A 12 -45.49 -0.18 7.21
C ARG A 12 -44.44 0.18 6.14
N THR A 13 -43.48 1.02 6.50
CA THR A 13 -42.22 1.17 5.77
C THR A 13 -41.50 -0.15 5.84
N GLY A 14 -41.59 -0.94 4.77
CA GLY A 14 -41.05 -2.30 4.69
C GLY A 14 -39.51 -2.36 4.69
N PRO A 15 -38.95 -3.58 4.78
CA PRO A 15 -37.52 -3.86 4.99
C PRO A 15 -36.60 -3.44 3.83
N ILE A 16 -37.18 -2.95 2.72
CA ILE A 16 -36.44 -2.49 1.53
C ILE A 16 -35.56 -1.28 1.86
N ALA A 17 -36.04 -0.36 2.71
CA ALA A 17 -35.25 0.79 3.14
C ALA A 17 -34.01 0.35 3.96
N ALA A 18 -34.15 -0.67 4.80
CA ALA A 18 -33.06 -1.22 5.60
C ALA A 18 -32.02 -1.96 4.74
N ALA A 19 -32.46 -2.68 3.71
CA ALA A 19 -31.57 -3.37 2.78
C ALA A 19 -30.73 -2.39 1.93
N CYS A 20 -31.30 -1.27 1.48
CA CYS A 20 -30.55 -0.24 0.77
C CYS A 20 -29.53 0.49 1.67
N LEU A 21 -29.86 0.71 2.95
CA LEU A 21 -28.93 1.30 3.93
C LEU A 21 -27.75 0.38 4.24
N LEU A 22 -27.95 -0.94 4.23
CA LEU A 22 -26.87 -1.91 4.46
C LEU A 22 -25.93 -2.05 3.25
N ALA A 23 -26.44 -1.91 2.02
CA ALA A 23 -25.61 -1.94 0.81
C ALA A 23 -24.73 -0.68 0.65
N ALA A 24 -25.23 0.49 1.07
CA ALA A 24 -24.45 1.74 1.05
C ALA A 24 -23.26 1.70 2.02
N ALA A 25 -23.39 0.99 3.16
CA ALA A 25 -22.33 0.88 4.17
C ALA A 25 -21.12 0.01 3.75
N LEU A 26 -21.23 -0.76 2.66
CA LEU A 26 -20.16 -1.65 2.18
C LEU A 26 -19.38 -1.06 0.99
N SER A 27 -19.73 0.16 0.54
CA SER A 27 -19.18 0.76 -0.69
C SER A 27 -18.05 1.77 -0.46
N ASP A 28 -17.67 2.05 0.79
CA ASP A 28 -16.54 2.93 1.12
C ASP A 28 -15.20 2.23 0.86
N VAL A 29 -14.86 2.08 -0.43
CA VAL A 29 -13.48 1.80 -0.83
C VAL A 29 -12.68 3.07 -0.58
N PRO A 30 -11.60 3.02 0.24
CA PRO A 30 -10.85 4.22 0.58
C PRO A 30 -10.31 4.89 -0.70
N ALA A 31 -10.71 6.15 -0.91
CA ALA A 31 -10.39 6.98 -2.08
C ALA A 31 -8.88 7.21 -2.33
N GLY A 32 -8.01 6.71 -1.44
CA GLY A 32 -6.56 6.90 -1.50
C GLY A 32 -5.88 6.12 -2.62
N ALA A 33 -6.44 4.98 -3.04
CA ALA A 33 -5.84 4.16 -4.10
C ALA A 33 -6.06 4.77 -5.50
N GLN A 34 -7.27 5.26 -5.79
CA GLN A 34 -7.58 5.88 -7.09
C GLN A 34 -6.84 7.21 -7.28
N ALA A 35 -6.47 7.90 -6.19
CA ALA A 35 -5.75 9.16 -6.26
C ALA A 35 -4.30 9.05 -6.80
N LEU A 36 -3.77 7.83 -6.93
CA LEU A 36 -2.42 7.54 -7.46
C LEU A 36 -2.43 7.17 -8.95
N GLU A 37 -3.57 6.71 -9.48
CA GLU A 37 -3.72 6.41 -10.90
C GLU A 37 -3.51 7.71 -11.71
N GLY A 38 -2.52 7.69 -12.60
CA GLY A 38 -2.10 8.86 -13.39
C GLY A 38 -1.00 9.73 -12.78
N LYS A 39 -0.60 9.53 -11.52
CA LYS A 39 0.49 10.29 -10.87
C LYS A 39 1.83 9.56 -10.82
N VAL A 40 1.87 8.31 -11.29
CA VAL A 40 3.06 7.45 -11.29
C VAL A 40 3.53 7.21 -12.72
N THR A 41 4.73 7.65 -13.04
CA THR A 41 5.43 7.32 -14.29
C THR A 41 6.18 6.01 -14.11
N ARG A 42 6.00 5.06 -15.04
CA ARG A 42 6.71 3.78 -15.06
C ARG A 42 7.74 3.77 -16.19
N ILE A 43 8.98 3.42 -15.87
CA ILE A 43 10.07 3.27 -16.85
C ILE A 43 10.68 1.89 -16.64
N THR A 44 10.97 1.18 -17.73
CA THR A 44 11.74 -0.07 -17.70
C THR A 44 13.00 0.15 -18.51
N LEU A 45 14.17 -0.12 -17.93
CA LEU A 45 15.45 -0.04 -18.61
C LEU A 45 15.70 -1.33 -19.42
N ASP A 46 16.67 -1.29 -20.34
CA ASP A 46 17.04 -2.43 -21.19
C ASP A 46 17.50 -3.66 -20.39
N ASN A 47 18.06 -3.44 -19.18
CA ASN A 47 18.45 -4.51 -18.25
C ASN A 47 17.27 -5.09 -17.44
N GLY A 48 16.03 -4.67 -17.72
CA GLY A 48 14.81 -5.12 -17.04
C GLY A 48 14.50 -4.43 -15.72
N MET A 49 15.33 -3.49 -15.25
CA MET A 49 15.05 -2.72 -14.03
C MET A 49 13.86 -1.79 -14.22
N ARG A 50 12.94 -1.80 -13.25
CA ARG A 50 11.69 -1.02 -13.29
C ARG A 50 11.73 0.13 -12.30
N PHE A 51 11.47 1.33 -12.77
CA PHE A 51 11.28 2.53 -11.96
C PHE A 51 9.81 2.91 -11.91
N LEU A 52 9.36 3.26 -10.71
CA LEU A 52 8.06 3.85 -10.45
C LEU A 52 8.30 5.23 -9.82
N ILE A 53 7.99 6.29 -10.56
CA ILE A 53 8.31 7.66 -10.17
C ILE A 53 7.00 8.40 -9.93
N ALA A 54 6.79 8.87 -8.70
CA ALA A 54 5.63 9.68 -8.33
C ALA A 54 6.09 11.10 -7.99
N ARG A 55 5.94 12.05 -8.91
CA ARG A 55 6.35 13.45 -8.68
C ARG A 55 5.37 14.14 -7.73
N ARG A 56 5.87 14.73 -6.65
CA ARG A 56 5.11 15.58 -5.72
C ARG A 56 5.86 16.90 -5.53
N GLY A 57 5.21 18.02 -5.85
CA GLY A 57 5.83 19.35 -5.84
C GLY A 57 5.63 20.14 -4.54
N THR A 58 5.21 19.48 -3.45
CA THR A 58 4.84 20.15 -2.20
C THR A 58 6.04 20.56 -1.35
N ALA A 59 7.18 19.90 -1.52
CA ALA A 59 8.43 20.18 -0.79
C ALA A 59 9.65 19.71 -1.63
N PRO A 60 10.82 20.36 -1.50
CA PRO A 60 12.04 20.00 -2.24
C PRO A 60 12.75 18.78 -1.61
N VAL A 61 12.01 17.70 -1.37
CA VAL A 61 12.51 16.45 -0.78
C VAL A 61 12.11 15.28 -1.68
N PHE A 62 12.92 14.22 -1.66
CA PHE A 62 12.61 12.98 -2.36
C PHE A 62 12.81 11.79 -1.43
N SER A 63 12.12 10.70 -1.74
CA SER A 63 12.32 9.39 -1.10
C SER A 63 12.45 8.35 -2.20
N ALA A 64 13.40 7.44 -2.03
CA ALA A 64 13.65 6.34 -2.94
C ALA A 64 13.63 5.02 -2.18
N ASN A 65 13.14 3.97 -2.82
CA ASN A 65 13.11 2.61 -2.29
C ASN A 65 13.58 1.68 -3.40
N LEU A 66 14.57 0.83 -3.10
CA LEU A 66 14.98 -0.25 -3.97
C LEU A 66 14.35 -1.55 -3.47
N ARG A 67 13.75 -2.31 -4.38
CA ARG A 67 13.08 -3.58 -4.04
C ARG A 67 13.64 -4.69 -4.89
N PHE A 68 14.10 -5.75 -4.24
CA PHE A 68 14.46 -7.00 -4.88
C PHE A 68 13.31 -7.98 -4.72
N ARG A 69 13.03 -8.77 -5.76
CA ARG A 69 11.98 -9.79 -5.73
C ARG A 69 12.57 -11.12 -5.26
N VAL A 70 13.06 -11.12 -4.02
CA VAL A 70 13.68 -12.26 -3.33
C VAL A 70 13.43 -12.11 -1.83
N GLY A 71 13.32 -13.22 -1.10
CA GLY A 71 13.21 -13.24 0.36
C GLY A 71 13.63 -14.58 0.94
N SER A 72 13.35 -14.81 2.23
CA SER A 72 13.73 -16.07 2.91
C SER A 72 13.10 -17.34 2.32
N VAL A 73 11.98 -17.19 1.59
CA VAL A 73 11.35 -18.29 0.85
C VAL A 73 12.26 -18.81 -0.28
N ASP A 74 13.17 -17.96 -0.76
CA ASP A 74 14.12 -18.27 -1.82
C ASP A 74 15.50 -18.69 -1.27
N ASP A 75 15.65 -18.83 0.06
CA ASP A 75 16.91 -19.27 0.66
C ASP A 75 17.22 -20.73 0.25
N PRO A 76 18.49 -21.07 -0.05
CA PRO A 76 18.89 -22.44 -0.35
C PRO A 76 18.57 -23.41 0.80
N GLY A 77 18.27 -24.66 0.45
CA GLY A 77 17.98 -25.69 1.44
C GLY A 77 19.12 -25.87 2.44
N GLY A 78 18.83 -25.69 3.73
CA GLY A 78 19.83 -25.76 4.80
C GLY A 78 20.56 -24.46 5.10
N GLU A 79 20.32 -23.38 4.33
CA GLU A 79 20.95 -22.06 4.49
C GLU A 79 19.90 -20.97 4.76
N SER A 80 19.07 -21.17 5.78
CA SER A 80 18.08 -20.16 6.16
C SER A 80 18.74 -18.88 6.69
N GLY A 81 18.19 -17.73 6.32
CA GLY A 81 18.63 -16.41 6.79
C GLY A 81 19.59 -15.69 5.84
N VAL A 82 19.90 -16.27 4.68
CA VAL A 82 20.78 -15.67 3.68
C VAL A 82 20.19 -14.37 3.13
N ALA A 83 18.89 -14.33 2.83
CA ALA A 83 18.23 -13.09 2.40
C ALA A 83 18.37 -11.96 3.41
N HIS A 84 18.25 -12.26 4.71
CA HIS A 84 18.41 -11.27 5.77
C HIS A 84 19.87 -10.86 5.94
N LEU A 85 20.82 -11.80 5.90
CA LEU A 85 22.25 -11.49 5.93
C LEU A 85 22.65 -10.60 4.75
N PHE A 86 22.12 -10.86 3.55
CA PHE A 86 22.34 -10.03 2.37
C PHE A 86 21.89 -8.58 2.62
N GLU A 87 20.72 -8.38 3.23
CA GLU A 87 20.23 -7.04 3.62
C GLU A 87 21.22 -6.34 4.57
N HIS A 88 21.72 -7.02 5.60
CA HIS A 88 22.75 -6.46 6.49
C HIS A 88 24.00 -6.04 5.74
N MET A 89 24.50 -6.91 4.85
CA MET A 89 25.73 -6.68 4.12
C MET A 89 25.62 -5.57 3.07
N ALA A 90 24.42 -5.36 2.50
CA ALA A 90 24.17 -4.26 1.57
C ALA A 90 24.46 -2.87 2.17
N PHE A 91 24.42 -2.75 3.51
CA PHE A 91 24.72 -1.51 4.22
C PHE A 91 26.11 -1.45 4.87
N LYS A 92 26.93 -2.50 4.74
CA LYS A 92 28.32 -2.52 5.26
C LYS A 92 29.33 -1.85 4.34
N GLY A 93 28.86 -1.28 3.22
CA GLY A 93 29.68 -0.57 2.26
C GLY A 93 29.80 -1.31 0.94
N THR A 94 30.34 -0.58 -0.03
CA THR A 94 30.57 -0.99 -1.41
C THR A 94 32.01 -0.64 -1.78
N SER A 95 32.47 -1.07 -2.95
CA SER A 95 33.79 -0.68 -3.47
C SER A 95 33.95 0.83 -3.67
N THR A 96 32.85 1.58 -3.76
CA THR A 96 32.84 3.02 -4.07
C THR A 96 32.39 3.88 -2.88
N ILE A 97 31.45 3.40 -2.08
CA ILE A 97 30.86 4.09 -0.93
C ILE A 97 30.88 3.16 0.29
N GLY A 98 31.61 3.54 1.34
CA GLY A 98 31.80 2.74 2.55
C GLY A 98 33.15 3.05 3.19
N THR A 99 33.43 2.41 4.33
CA THR A 99 34.64 2.69 5.08
C THR A 99 35.87 2.05 4.44
N LYS A 100 36.87 2.89 4.12
CA LYS A 100 38.19 2.46 3.63
C LYS A 100 39.12 1.96 4.74
N ASP A 101 38.81 2.31 5.99
CA ASP A 101 39.59 2.00 7.19
C ASP A 101 38.73 1.26 8.21
N ALA A 102 38.66 -0.07 8.12
CA ALA A 102 37.87 -0.90 9.05
C ALA A 102 38.18 -0.66 10.55
N LYS A 103 39.36 -0.12 10.87
CA LYS A 103 39.77 0.23 12.24
C LYS A 103 39.11 1.51 12.81
N LYS A 104 38.44 2.33 11.99
CA LYS A 104 37.75 3.55 12.47
C LYS A 104 36.30 3.30 12.87
N GLU A 105 35.79 2.09 12.65
CA GLU A 105 34.39 1.69 12.92
C GLU A 105 34.24 0.89 14.23
N GLY A 106 35.27 0.88 15.09
CA GLY A 106 35.29 0.17 16.38
C GLY A 106 35.81 1.02 17.52
#